data_AF-A0A9P9I0K1-F1
#
_entry.id   AF-A0A9P9I0K1-F1
#
_cell.length_a   1.000
_cell.length_b   1.000
_cell.length_c   1.000
_cell.angle_alpha   90.00
_cell.angle_beta   90.00
_cell.angle_gamma   90.00
#
_symmetry.space_group_name_H-M   'P 1'
#
loop_
_entity.id
_entity.type
_entity.pdbx_description
1 polymer ?
#
loop_
_entity_poly.entity_id
_entity_poly.type
_entity_poly.pdbx_seq_one_letter_code
_entity_poly.pdbx_strand_id
1 'polypeptide(L)'
;MLSLSLLTAVLVTPAFVAAQQPPYKSPFQFSNPQQLDGKKCITPAGGDARVGAALVVADCKNSAAQKIIWTDKQVKSGSLCWTAKSGNGTVSLAACNTSDGNQSWYFNKFGGRQIKHNPTGRCLNVDSASVNAAVTLTACGRKFAPQQVWNPYYALGTQPSKSAVDSSQQFGTNQCGTNSTSGPPTPGPVGTLEQKVVSYCLKPSHGARPIPDGTFTGVHLVKTPEYVQISGVGDFTKINIPVGDFGGELDPHGPTAMGNPIGGLVYGNIHGPDVQYHEWSSFISEKEFCVRACLGKNAAENCPHIYDVMGCYWNQPANYDAGVFESCKGDMTLPAGVYGTSTWTQGQQPTPEAHPQAASSQCVRQSTVKFSPLSTAAPKA
;
A
#
# COMPACT_ATOMS: atom_id res chain seq x y z
N MET A 1 -29.25 -56.46 16.12
CA MET A 1 -29.16 -55.38 15.11
C MET A 1 -29.84 -54.14 15.67
N LEU A 2 -29.08 -53.19 16.22
CA LEU A 2 -29.52 -51.81 16.38
C LEU A 2 -28.28 -50.93 16.19
N SER A 3 -28.24 -50.22 15.06
CA SER A 3 -27.16 -49.32 14.67
C SER A 3 -27.36 -47.98 15.38
N LEU A 4 -26.40 -47.59 16.23
CA LEU A 4 -26.40 -46.28 16.87
C LEU A 4 -25.68 -45.30 15.92
N SER A 5 -26.46 -44.53 15.16
CA SER A 5 -25.93 -43.47 14.29
C SER A 5 -25.51 -42.27 15.14
N LEU A 6 -24.21 -42.00 15.18
CA LEU A 6 -23.64 -40.81 15.83
C LEU A 6 -23.89 -39.59 14.93
N LEU A 7 -24.91 -38.79 15.23
CA LEU A 7 -25.09 -37.48 14.61
C LEU A 7 -24.02 -36.53 15.16
N THR A 8 -23.00 -36.21 14.36
CA THR A 8 -22.02 -35.17 14.70
C THR A 8 -22.67 -33.81 14.45
N ALA A 9 -23.11 -33.15 15.52
CA ALA A 9 -23.58 -31.77 15.43
C ALA A 9 -22.37 -30.85 15.13
N VAL A 10 -22.28 -30.35 13.90
CA VAL A 10 -21.34 -29.29 13.54
C VAL A 10 -21.82 -28.01 14.24
N LEU A 11 -21.19 -27.69 15.37
CA LEU A 11 -21.29 -26.39 16.02
C LEU A 11 -20.70 -25.33 15.07
N VAL A 12 -21.55 -24.73 14.24
CA VAL A 12 -21.24 -23.48 13.56
C VAL A 12 -21.22 -22.40 14.64
N THR A 13 -20.03 -22.16 15.20
CA THR A 13 -19.81 -20.96 16.00
C THR A 13 -19.97 -19.77 15.06
N PRO A 14 -20.79 -18.76 15.40
CA PRO A 14 -20.80 -17.53 14.63
C PRO A 14 -19.39 -16.94 14.73
N ALA A 15 -18.69 -16.90 13.59
CA ALA A 15 -17.46 -16.14 13.51
C ALA A 15 -17.81 -14.72 13.95
N PHE A 16 -17.29 -14.29 15.10
CA PHE A 16 -17.34 -12.89 15.49
C PHE A 16 -16.69 -12.13 14.34
N VAL A 17 -17.50 -11.45 13.53
CA VAL A 17 -16.98 -10.50 12.55
C VAL A 17 -16.42 -9.36 13.39
N ALA A 18 -15.13 -9.47 13.75
CA ALA A 18 -14.39 -8.42 14.40
C ALA A 18 -14.65 -7.13 13.60
N ALA A 19 -14.93 -6.03 14.30
CA ALA A 19 -15.10 -4.74 13.66
C ALA A 19 -13.88 -4.49 12.77
N GLN A 20 -14.07 -4.46 11.45
CA GLN A 20 -12.95 -4.26 10.56
C GLN A 20 -12.48 -2.81 10.72
N GLN A 21 -11.20 -2.68 11.02
CA GLN A 21 -10.49 -1.42 11.18
C GLN A 21 -9.41 -1.30 10.09
N PRO A 22 -8.86 -0.11 9.86
CA PRO A 22 -7.73 0.08 8.98
C PRO A 22 -6.55 -0.84 9.34
N PRO A 23 -5.78 -1.33 8.35
CA PRO A 23 -4.69 -2.27 8.60
C PRO A 23 -3.48 -1.65 9.30
N TYR A 24 -3.45 -0.33 9.50
CA TYR A 24 -2.36 0.38 10.13
C TYR A 24 -2.73 1.02 11.46
N LYS A 25 -1.74 1.19 12.34
CA LYS A 25 -1.89 1.80 13.67
C LYS A 25 -2.14 3.30 13.58
N SER A 26 -3.16 3.79 14.26
CA SER A 26 -3.32 5.23 14.47
C SER A 26 -2.18 5.83 15.33
N PRO A 27 -1.90 7.14 15.21
CA PRO A 27 -2.53 8.08 14.29
C PRO A 27 -1.97 7.96 12.87
N PHE A 28 -2.88 7.93 11.89
CA PHE A 28 -2.60 8.05 10.45
C PHE A 28 -3.49 9.16 9.87
N GLN A 29 -3.31 9.54 8.62
CA GLN A 29 -4.25 10.39 7.88
C GLN A 29 -5.03 9.54 6.89
N PHE A 30 -6.22 9.98 6.47
CA PHE A 30 -6.92 9.37 5.33
C PHE A 30 -6.75 10.23 4.09
N SER A 31 -6.22 9.63 3.03
CA SER A 31 -6.22 10.17 1.68
C SER A 31 -7.20 9.37 0.81
N ASN A 32 -7.65 9.95 -0.29
CA ASN A 32 -8.29 9.21 -1.37
C ASN A 32 -7.47 9.46 -2.64
N PRO A 33 -6.44 8.65 -2.93
CA PRO A 33 -5.50 8.94 -4.02
C PRO A 33 -6.14 8.84 -5.41
N GLN A 34 -7.29 8.18 -5.55
CA GLN A 34 -7.96 8.00 -6.83
C GLN A 34 -8.75 9.24 -7.24
N GLN A 35 -9.37 9.95 -6.28
CA GLN A 35 -10.12 11.19 -6.54
C GLN A 35 -9.40 12.45 -6.10
N LEU A 36 -8.50 12.37 -5.13
CA LEU A 36 -7.89 13.52 -4.47
C LEU A 36 -6.40 13.65 -4.77
N ASP A 37 -5.94 13.17 -5.94
CA ASP A 37 -4.56 13.27 -6.47
C ASP A 37 -3.43 12.76 -5.54
N GLY A 38 -3.78 12.12 -4.42
CA GLY A 38 -2.86 11.67 -3.39
C GLY A 38 -2.32 12.77 -2.46
N LYS A 39 -2.66 14.05 -2.69
CA LYS A 39 -2.12 15.18 -1.90
C LYS A 39 -3.12 15.80 -0.94
N LYS A 40 -4.38 15.33 -0.94
CA LYS A 40 -5.43 15.86 -0.05
C LYS A 40 -5.94 14.80 0.91
N CYS A 41 -6.32 15.30 2.07
CA CYS A 41 -6.68 14.53 3.25
C CYS A 41 -8.01 15.00 3.80
N ILE A 42 -8.70 14.09 4.51
CA ILE A 42 -9.86 14.46 5.33
C ILE A 42 -9.41 15.42 6.42
N THR A 43 -10.08 16.57 6.51
CA THR A 43 -9.75 17.66 7.43
C THR A 43 -11.02 18.27 8.00
N PRO A 44 -11.05 18.66 9.28
CA PRO A 44 -12.17 19.44 9.81
C PRO A 44 -12.28 20.82 9.14
N ALA A 45 -13.49 21.27 8.84
CA ALA A 45 -13.74 22.56 8.22
C ALA A 45 -13.24 23.71 9.12
N GLY A 46 -12.34 24.53 8.57
CA GLY A 46 -11.61 25.55 9.31
C GLY A 46 -10.23 25.12 9.82
N GLY A 47 -9.80 23.88 9.56
CA GLY A 47 -8.45 23.39 9.85
C GLY A 47 -8.28 22.75 11.23
N ASP A 48 -9.07 23.14 12.21
CA ASP A 48 -9.00 22.64 13.59
C ASP A 48 -10.22 21.80 13.99
N ALA A 49 -10.00 20.83 14.88
CA ALA A 49 -11.06 19.99 15.43
C ALA A 49 -11.92 20.76 16.45
N ARG A 50 -13.15 21.13 16.05
CA ARG A 50 -14.16 21.78 16.89
C ARG A 50 -15.52 21.07 16.75
N VAL A 51 -16.32 21.10 17.82
CA VAL A 51 -17.66 20.52 17.80
C VAL A 51 -18.49 21.18 16.70
N GLY A 52 -19.16 20.37 15.89
CA GLY A 52 -19.97 20.81 14.75
C GLY A 52 -19.19 21.04 13.46
N ALA A 53 -17.85 21.01 13.45
CA ALA A 53 -17.09 21.13 12.21
C ALA A 53 -17.40 19.96 11.27
N ALA A 54 -17.81 20.26 10.04
CA ALA A 54 -17.95 19.27 8.99
C ALA A 54 -16.56 18.74 8.56
N LEU A 55 -16.51 17.51 8.07
CA LEU A 55 -15.34 16.96 7.40
C LEU A 55 -15.30 17.47 5.95
N VAL A 56 -14.14 17.95 5.53
CA VAL A 56 -13.89 18.48 4.19
C VAL A 56 -12.56 17.99 3.64
N VAL A 57 -12.36 18.20 2.35
CA VAL A 57 -11.08 17.99 1.67
C VAL A 57 -10.17 19.19 1.89
N ALA A 58 -8.91 18.95 2.27
CA ALA A 58 -7.85 19.96 2.25
C ALA A 58 -6.50 19.31 1.96
N ASP A 59 -5.49 20.12 1.57
CA ASP A 59 -4.13 19.61 1.38
C ASP A 59 -3.61 18.91 2.64
N CYS A 60 -2.92 17.78 2.47
CA CYS A 60 -2.31 17.05 3.57
C CYS A 60 -1.16 17.88 4.17
N LYS A 61 -1.30 18.30 5.43
CA LYS A 61 -0.34 19.14 6.18
C LYS A 61 0.21 18.47 7.43
N ASN A 62 -0.04 17.16 7.62
CA ASN A 62 0.32 16.39 8.82
C ASN A 62 -0.09 17.09 10.14
N SER A 63 -1.18 17.86 10.10
CA SER A 63 -1.67 18.60 11.25
C SER A 63 -2.33 17.66 12.25
N ALA A 64 -2.40 18.06 13.53
CA ALA A 64 -3.08 17.27 14.55
C ALA A 64 -4.56 16.99 14.21
N ALA A 65 -5.23 17.92 13.51
CA ALA A 65 -6.62 17.76 13.11
C ALA A 65 -6.84 16.76 11.96
N GLN A 66 -5.82 16.54 11.11
CA GLN A 66 -5.84 15.53 10.06
C GLN A 66 -5.42 14.13 10.54
N LYS A 67 -4.83 14.05 11.74
CA LYS A 67 -4.49 12.76 12.37
C LYS A 67 -5.76 12.10 12.88
N ILE A 68 -6.01 10.92 12.33
CA ILE A 68 -7.16 10.08 12.61
C ILE A 68 -6.78 9.00 13.60
N ILE A 69 -7.56 8.92 14.67
CA ILE A 69 -7.48 7.85 15.66
C ILE A 69 -8.66 6.92 15.47
N TRP A 70 -8.38 5.64 15.23
CA TRP A 70 -9.39 4.61 15.10
C TRP A 70 -9.32 3.68 16.31
N THR A 71 -10.43 3.54 17.04
CA THR A 71 -10.52 2.65 18.19
C THR A 71 -11.86 1.95 18.15
N ASP A 72 -11.84 0.64 17.91
CA ASP A 72 -13.03 -0.18 17.67
C ASP A 72 -13.94 0.38 16.57
N LYS A 73 -15.05 0.99 16.95
CA LYS A 73 -16.04 1.60 16.05
C LYS A 73 -15.97 3.14 16.05
N GLN A 74 -15.15 3.75 16.90
CA GLN A 74 -15.02 5.21 16.97
C GLN A 74 -13.85 5.70 16.11
N VAL A 75 -14.10 6.78 15.38
CA VAL A 75 -13.11 7.48 14.56
C VAL A 75 -13.01 8.91 15.06
N LYS A 76 -11.79 9.39 15.30
CA LYS A 76 -11.55 10.70 15.90
C LYS A 76 -10.64 11.56 15.06
N SER A 77 -10.91 12.86 15.04
CA SER A 77 -9.99 13.92 14.63
C SER A 77 -9.67 14.77 15.86
N GLY A 78 -8.41 14.80 16.29
CA GLY A 78 -8.06 15.34 17.60
C GLY A 78 -8.76 14.57 18.72
N SER A 79 -9.46 15.28 19.62
CA SER A 79 -10.22 14.69 20.73
C SER A 79 -11.69 14.43 20.41
N LEU A 80 -12.16 14.78 19.21
CA LEU A 80 -13.57 14.72 18.83
C LEU A 80 -13.86 13.54 17.90
N CYS A 81 -15.05 12.96 18.04
CA CYS A 81 -15.50 11.81 17.28
C CYS A 81 -16.25 12.25 16.02
N TRP A 82 -16.06 11.50 14.94
CA TRP A 82 -16.86 11.63 13.73
C TRP A 82 -18.28 11.17 14.02
N THR A 83 -19.26 11.98 13.63
CA THR A 83 -20.68 11.71 13.79
C THR A 83 -21.46 12.03 12.51
N ALA A 84 -22.47 11.21 12.21
CA ALA A 84 -23.40 11.45 11.12
C ALA A 84 -24.83 11.18 11.56
N LYS A 85 -25.70 12.20 11.50
CA LYS A 85 -27.10 12.12 11.94
C LYS A 85 -28.04 11.49 10.90
N SER A 86 -27.59 11.33 9.67
CA SER A 86 -28.38 10.81 8.54
C SER A 86 -27.50 9.98 7.61
N GLY A 87 -28.11 9.10 6.81
CA GLY A 87 -27.42 8.33 5.77
C GLY A 87 -27.09 9.12 4.49
N ASN A 88 -27.49 10.39 4.44
CA ASN A 88 -27.26 11.32 3.34
C ASN A 88 -26.92 12.69 3.95
N GLY A 89 -25.72 13.20 3.68
CA GLY A 89 -25.28 14.50 4.20
C GLY A 89 -23.85 14.50 4.70
N THR A 90 -23.44 15.61 5.32
CA THR A 90 -22.08 15.82 5.81
C THR A 90 -21.80 15.01 7.07
N VAL A 91 -20.57 14.49 7.17
CA VAL A 91 -20.03 13.98 8.43
C VAL A 91 -19.45 15.16 9.21
N SER A 92 -19.64 15.19 10.53
CA SER A 92 -19.16 16.29 11.39
C SER A 92 -18.48 15.76 12.65
N LEU A 93 -17.90 16.65 13.44
CA LEU A 93 -17.27 16.32 14.71
C LEU A 93 -18.20 16.59 15.90
N ALA A 94 -18.20 15.70 16.88
CA ALA A 94 -18.90 15.88 18.15
C ALA A 94 -18.07 15.36 19.33
N ALA A 95 -18.50 15.70 20.55
CA ALA A 95 -17.96 15.08 21.75
C ALA A 95 -18.14 13.55 21.66
N CYS A 96 -17.08 12.82 22.00
CA CYS A 96 -17.09 11.37 21.92
C CYS A 96 -18.06 10.76 22.92
N ASN A 97 -18.96 9.91 22.42
CA ASN A 97 -19.90 9.12 23.22
C ASN A 97 -19.99 7.72 22.64
N THR A 98 -19.51 6.71 23.37
CA THR A 98 -19.52 5.30 22.92
C THR A 98 -20.92 4.71 22.85
N SER A 99 -21.90 5.32 23.52
CA SER A 99 -23.32 4.95 23.44
C SER A 99 -24.05 5.63 22.27
N ASP A 100 -23.44 6.61 21.61
CA ASP A 100 -24.02 7.25 20.43
C ASP A 100 -23.76 6.41 19.18
N GLY A 101 -24.80 5.72 18.71
CA GLY A 101 -24.74 4.92 17.49
C GLY A 101 -24.25 5.71 16.27
N ASN A 102 -24.52 7.02 16.19
CA ASN A 102 -24.10 7.88 15.08
C ASN A 102 -22.59 8.12 15.01
N GLN A 103 -21.84 7.66 16.01
CA GLN A 103 -20.37 7.73 16.07
C GLN A 103 -19.71 6.38 15.77
N SER A 104 -20.46 5.47 15.13
CA SER A 104 -20.06 4.09 14.89
C SER A 104 -19.72 3.86 13.42
N TRP A 105 -18.49 3.43 13.18
CA TRP A 105 -17.90 3.29 11.85
C TRP A 105 -17.27 1.91 11.64
N TYR A 106 -17.05 1.57 10.37
CA TYR A 106 -16.46 0.31 9.94
C TYR A 106 -15.56 0.56 8.72
N PHE A 107 -14.38 -0.03 8.69
CA PHE A 107 -13.46 0.06 7.55
C PHE A 107 -13.40 -1.26 6.80
N ASN A 108 -13.92 -1.28 5.57
CA ASN A 108 -13.98 -2.48 4.75
C ASN A 108 -12.65 -2.76 4.04
N LYS A 109 -11.66 -3.29 4.78
CA LYS A 109 -10.30 -3.51 4.24
C LYS A 109 -10.25 -4.51 3.07
N PHE A 110 -11.19 -5.45 3.00
CA PHE A 110 -11.27 -6.43 1.91
C PHE A 110 -12.22 -6.02 0.77
N GLY A 111 -13.24 -5.22 1.07
CA GLY A 111 -14.25 -4.77 0.13
C GLY A 111 -14.03 -3.36 -0.40
N GLY A 112 -12.79 -3.03 -0.76
CA GLY A 112 -12.49 -1.81 -1.49
C GLY A 112 -12.09 -0.60 -0.65
N ARG A 113 -11.71 -0.82 0.62
CA ARG A 113 -11.20 0.24 1.53
C ARG A 113 -12.21 1.37 1.74
N GLN A 114 -13.49 1.00 1.83
CA GLN A 114 -14.60 1.90 2.09
C GLN A 114 -14.76 2.12 3.61
N ILE A 115 -15.01 3.37 4.02
CA ILE A 115 -15.42 3.71 5.39
C ILE A 115 -16.95 3.75 5.42
N LYS A 116 -17.57 2.87 6.20
CA LYS A 116 -19.03 2.72 6.32
C LYS A 116 -19.51 3.24 7.67
N HIS A 117 -20.60 4.00 7.66
CA HIS A 117 -21.31 4.41 8.86
C HIS A 117 -22.28 3.30 9.28
N ASN A 118 -22.02 2.66 10.43
CA ASN A 118 -22.71 1.43 10.85
C ASN A 118 -24.24 1.56 10.92
N PRO A 119 -24.83 2.60 11.53
CA PRO A 119 -26.28 2.71 11.66
C PRO A 119 -27.00 2.84 10.32
N THR A 120 -26.40 3.58 9.38
CA THR A 120 -27.06 3.92 8.11
C THR A 120 -26.72 2.95 6.99
N GLY A 121 -25.63 2.20 7.14
CA GLY A 121 -25.10 1.34 6.09
C GLY A 121 -24.48 2.09 4.89
N ARG A 122 -24.27 3.40 5.01
CA ARG A 122 -23.81 4.29 3.93
C ARG A 122 -22.30 4.51 4.00
N CYS A 123 -21.69 4.83 2.87
CA CYS A 123 -20.24 4.95 2.74
C CYS A 123 -19.81 6.41 2.67
N LEU A 124 -18.65 6.68 3.27
CA LEU A 124 -17.97 7.97 3.21
C LEU A 124 -17.53 8.25 1.78
N ASN A 125 -17.86 9.43 1.29
CA ASN A 125 -17.79 9.80 -0.11
C ASN A 125 -17.18 11.20 -0.30
N VAL A 126 -16.49 11.38 -1.42
CA VAL A 126 -15.99 12.68 -1.86
C VAL A 126 -16.15 12.86 -3.37
N ASP A 127 -16.95 13.85 -3.76
CA ASP A 127 -17.30 14.07 -5.18
C ASP A 127 -16.37 15.07 -5.89
N SER A 128 -15.51 15.78 -5.14
CA SER A 128 -14.61 16.78 -5.71
C SER A 128 -13.26 16.82 -4.99
N ALA A 129 -12.20 16.99 -5.77
CA ALA A 129 -10.86 17.26 -5.26
C ALA A 129 -10.67 18.71 -4.78
N SER A 130 -11.67 19.58 -4.94
CA SER A 130 -11.55 20.98 -4.54
C SER A 130 -11.34 21.10 -3.03
N VAL A 131 -10.46 22.02 -2.61
CA VAL A 131 -10.31 22.36 -1.19
C VAL A 131 -11.67 22.85 -0.66
N ASN A 132 -12.02 22.43 0.56
CA ASN A 132 -13.31 22.61 1.22
C ASN A 132 -14.48 21.81 0.61
N ALA A 133 -14.25 20.92 -0.35
CA ALA A 133 -15.30 19.98 -0.78
C ALA A 133 -15.75 19.14 0.41
N ALA A 134 -17.07 18.98 0.55
CA ALA A 134 -17.64 18.25 1.68
C ALA A 134 -17.36 16.75 1.57
N VAL A 135 -17.00 16.14 2.69
CA VAL A 135 -16.98 14.69 2.84
C VAL A 135 -18.35 14.25 3.37
N THR A 136 -19.04 13.42 2.61
CA THR A 136 -20.46 13.11 2.81
C THR A 136 -20.70 11.60 2.95
N LEU A 137 -21.89 11.23 3.40
CA LEU A 137 -22.39 9.86 3.29
C LEU A 137 -23.29 9.72 2.08
N THR A 138 -23.05 8.67 1.30
CA THR A 138 -23.87 8.27 0.14
C THR A 138 -24.05 6.75 0.11
N ALA A 139 -24.87 6.25 -0.82
CA ALA A 139 -24.97 4.81 -1.03
C ALA A 139 -23.59 4.22 -1.35
N CYS A 140 -23.26 3.07 -0.76
CA CYS A 140 -22.00 2.40 -1.06
C CYS A 140 -21.98 1.98 -2.53
N GLY A 141 -20.98 2.46 -3.26
CA GLY A 141 -20.73 2.11 -4.65
C GLY A 141 -20.08 0.74 -4.79
N ARG A 142 -19.75 0.38 -6.04
CA ARG A 142 -18.99 -0.84 -6.35
C ARG A 142 -17.66 -0.88 -5.59
N LYS A 143 -17.09 -2.09 -5.44
CA LYS A 143 -15.75 -2.28 -4.90
C LYS A 143 -14.77 -1.38 -5.66
N PHE A 144 -13.94 -0.64 -4.92
CA PHE A 144 -12.99 0.35 -5.46
C PHE A 144 -13.63 1.49 -6.27
N ALA A 145 -14.86 1.89 -5.95
CA ALA A 145 -15.44 3.13 -6.49
C ALA A 145 -14.55 4.32 -6.09
N PRO A 146 -13.97 5.07 -7.04
CA PRO A 146 -12.91 6.05 -6.74
C PRO A 146 -13.26 7.06 -5.66
N GLN A 147 -14.50 7.51 -5.59
CA GLN A 147 -15.01 8.48 -4.60
C GLN A 147 -15.20 7.93 -3.19
N GLN A 148 -15.04 6.62 -2.98
CA GLN A 148 -15.24 5.95 -1.69
C GLN A 148 -14.04 5.08 -1.27
N VAL A 149 -12.91 5.17 -1.96
CA VAL A 149 -11.66 4.51 -1.54
C VAL A 149 -10.89 5.43 -0.60
N TRP A 150 -10.65 4.97 0.63
CA TRP A 150 -9.93 5.72 1.64
C TRP A 150 -8.70 4.94 2.08
N ASN A 151 -7.53 5.52 1.85
CA ASN A 151 -6.26 4.90 2.21
C ASN A 151 -5.69 5.56 3.47
N PRO A 152 -5.44 4.78 4.54
CA PRO A 152 -4.62 5.26 5.64
C PRO A 152 -3.19 5.53 5.15
N TYR A 153 -2.65 6.68 5.56
CA TYR A 153 -1.40 7.25 5.10
C TYR A 153 -0.58 7.79 6.27
N TYR A 154 0.75 7.73 6.17
CA TYR A 154 1.66 8.45 7.06
C TYR A 154 2.48 9.44 6.24
N ALA A 155 2.61 10.68 6.73
CA ALA A 155 3.60 11.58 6.16
C ALA A 155 5.00 11.00 6.36
N LEU A 156 5.87 11.10 5.35
CA LEU A 156 7.23 10.58 5.46
C LEU A 156 7.93 11.17 6.70
N GLY A 157 8.57 10.29 7.48
CA GLY A 157 9.22 10.63 8.75
C GLY A 157 8.29 10.59 9.97
N THR A 158 6.98 10.36 9.78
CA THR A 158 6.01 10.25 10.88
C THR A 158 5.45 8.86 11.10
N GLN A 159 5.79 7.92 10.21
CA GLN A 159 5.40 6.54 10.34
C GLN A 159 6.00 5.91 11.62
N PRO A 160 5.24 5.08 12.34
CA PRO A 160 5.80 4.28 13.43
C PRO A 160 6.81 3.26 12.89
N SER A 161 7.70 2.78 13.76
CA SER A 161 8.66 1.72 13.41
C SER A 161 7.96 0.47 12.87
N LYS A 162 6.81 0.10 13.45
CA LYS A 162 5.89 -0.92 12.95
C LYS A 162 4.50 -0.32 12.73
N SER A 163 4.06 -0.26 11.49
CA SER A 163 2.81 0.36 11.04
C SER A 163 1.61 -0.58 11.10
N ALA A 164 1.79 -1.89 10.99
CA ALA A 164 0.66 -2.84 11.00
C ALA A 164 -0.09 -2.80 12.34
N VAL A 165 -1.42 -2.85 12.28
CA VAL A 165 -2.28 -2.87 13.48
C VAL A 165 -1.95 -4.05 14.39
N ASP A 166 -1.63 -5.20 13.82
CA ASP A 166 -0.99 -6.31 14.52
C ASP A 166 0.54 -6.30 14.29
N SER A 167 1.23 -5.48 15.07
CA SER A 167 2.70 -5.35 14.98
C SER A 167 3.47 -6.59 15.42
N SER A 168 2.81 -7.57 16.06
CA SER A 168 3.46 -8.84 16.41
C SER A 168 3.77 -9.67 15.16
N GLN A 169 2.99 -9.49 14.09
CA GLN A 169 3.19 -10.14 12.80
C GLN A 169 4.15 -9.38 11.88
N GLN A 170 4.38 -8.09 12.11
CA GLN A 170 5.33 -7.30 11.33
C GLN A 170 6.78 -7.62 11.75
N PHE A 171 7.56 -8.21 10.85
CA PHE A 171 8.94 -8.58 11.12
C PHE A 171 9.92 -7.40 10.96
N GLY A 172 9.82 -6.66 9.84
CA GLY A 172 10.67 -5.50 9.54
C GLY A 172 10.25 -4.20 10.21
N THR A 173 11.02 -3.14 9.96
CA THR A 173 10.72 -1.77 10.42
C THR A 173 10.69 -0.78 9.24
N ASN A 174 9.92 0.29 9.37
CA ASN A 174 9.77 1.33 8.34
C ASN A 174 10.92 2.37 8.35
N GLN A 175 12.15 1.88 8.31
CA GLN A 175 13.37 2.66 8.61
C GLN A 175 14.25 2.92 7.38
N CYS A 176 13.84 2.44 6.21
CA CYS A 176 14.69 2.38 5.01
C CYS A 176 14.71 3.63 4.09
N GLY A 177 14.01 4.71 4.43
CA GLY A 177 13.88 5.86 3.51
C GLY A 177 13.34 5.44 2.13
N THR A 178 13.79 6.08 1.04
CA THR A 178 13.29 5.84 -0.34
C THR A 178 14.23 5.00 -1.22
N ASN A 179 15.32 4.44 -0.69
CA ASN A 179 16.36 3.76 -1.49
C ASN A 179 16.51 2.30 -1.05
N SER A 180 15.44 1.51 -1.20
CA SER A 180 15.35 0.16 -0.66
C SER A 180 14.69 -0.85 -1.59
N THR A 181 15.01 -2.12 -1.38
CA THR A 181 14.25 -3.29 -1.86
C THR A 181 13.81 -4.14 -0.66
N SER A 182 13.02 -5.18 -0.88
CA SER A 182 12.56 -6.10 0.16
C SER A 182 13.18 -7.49 -0.04
N GLY A 183 13.51 -8.18 1.06
CA GLY A 183 14.08 -9.52 0.99
C GLY A 183 13.96 -10.30 2.31
N PRO A 184 14.27 -11.61 2.31
CA PRO A 184 14.12 -12.47 3.49
C PRO A 184 14.93 -12.01 4.71
N PRO A 185 14.36 -12.06 5.93
CA PRO A 185 15.10 -11.72 7.15
C PRO A 185 16.16 -12.75 7.52
N THR A 186 16.03 -13.97 7.04
CA THR A 186 16.97 -15.08 7.20
C THR A 186 16.99 -15.86 5.90
N PRO A 187 18.07 -16.61 5.60
CA PRO A 187 18.11 -17.44 4.40
C PRO A 187 16.85 -18.28 4.21
N GLY A 188 16.19 -18.15 3.07
CA GLY A 188 14.99 -18.94 2.74
C GLY A 188 14.20 -18.38 1.55
N PRO A 189 13.32 -19.20 0.94
CA PRO A 189 12.60 -18.80 -0.27
C PRO A 189 11.68 -17.61 -0.04
N VAL A 190 11.68 -16.65 -0.96
CA VAL A 190 10.89 -15.42 -0.90
C VAL A 190 9.40 -15.75 -0.79
N GLY A 191 8.87 -16.60 -1.68
CA GLY A 191 7.47 -17.00 -1.68
C GLY A 191 6.98 -17.66 -0.39
N THR A 192 7.88 -18.22 0.43
CA THR A 192 7.53 -18.78 1.76
C THR A 192 7.61 -17.73 2.87
N LEU A 193 8.33 -16.64 2.65
CA LEU A 193 8.65 -15.63 3.65
C LEU A 193 8.03 -14.26 3.36
N GLU A 194 7.19 -14.10 2.34
CA GLU A 194 6.63 -12.82 1.88
C GLU A 194 6.05 -11.95 3.00
N GLN A 195 5.34 -12.53 3.97
CA GLN A 195 4.80 -11.77 5.11
C GLN A 195 5.87 -11.23 6.06
N LYS A 196 7.05 -11.86 6.08
CA LYS A 196 8.16 -11.63 7.01
C LYS A 196 9.36 -10.94 6.37
N VAL A 197 9.33 -10.65 5.07
CA VAL A 197 10.44 -9.95 4.42
C VAL A 197 10.68 -8.58 5.06
N VAL A 198 11.91 -8.10 4.94
CA VAL A 198 12.38 -6.85 5.53
C VAL A 198 12.97 -5.96 4.46
N SER A 199 13.03 -4.66 4.73
CA SER A 199 13.66 -3.71 3.84
C SER A 199 15.19 -3.81 3.90
N TYR A 200 15.79 -3.93 2.72
CA TYR A 200 17.21 -3.78 2.44
C TYR A 200 17.44 -2.43 1.76
N CYS A 201 18.49 -1.72 2.15
CA CYS A 201 18.73 -0.33 1.84
C CYS A 201 20.08 -0.08 1.17
N LEU A 202 20.10 0.74 0.12
CA LEU A 202 21.34 1.27 -0.48
C LEU A 202 22.03 2.28 0.44
N LYS A 203 21.22 3.01 1.22
CA LYS A 203 21.69 3.91 2.28
C LYS A 203 21.06 3.43 3.56
N PRO A 204 21.78 2.69 4.41
CA PRO A 204 21.19 2.16 5.62
C PRO A 204 20.83 3.36 6.48
N SER A 205 19.59 3.46 6.91
CA SER A 205 19.19 4.43 7.92
C SER A 205 18.40 3.71 8.98
N HIS A 206 18.51 4.18 10.21
CA HIS A 206 17.63 3.80 11.30
C HIS A 206 17.48 2.30 11.60
N GLY A 207 18.38 1.40 11.20
CA GLY A 207 18.29 -0.05 11.49
C GLY A 207 17.92 -0.95 10.29
N ALA A 208 17.79 -0.36 9.10
CA ALA A 208 17.67 -1.08 7.84
C ALA A 208 18.91 -1.90 7.49
N ARG A 209 18.72 -3.02 6.77
CA ARG A 209 19.81 -3.89 6.33
C ARG A 209 20.52 -3.30 5.13
N PRO A 210 21.86 -3.28 5.06
CA PRO A 210 22.57 -2.82 3.88
C PRO A 210 22.35 -3.79 2.71
N ILE A 211 22.18 -3.24 1.49
CA ILE A 211 22.33 -4.03 0.26
C ILE A 211 23.83 -4.12 -0.04
N PRO A 212 24.44 -5.32 -0.09
CA PRO A 212 25.85 -5.46 -0.41
C PRO A 212 26.22 -4.96 -1.81
N ASP A 213 27.45 -4.48 -1.97
CA ASP A 213 27.96 -4.10 -3.29
C ASP A 213 27.99 -5.31 -4.25
N GLY A 214 27.67 -5.02 -5.51
CA GLY A 214 27.54 -6.04 -6.55
C GLY A 214 26.34 -6.97 -6.35
N THR A 215 25.36 -6.63 -5.50
CA THR A 215 24.04 -7.27 -5.56
C THR A 215 23.34 -6.90 -6.86
N PHE A 216 23.40 -5.65 -7.30
CA PHE A 216 22.86 -5.24 -8.61
C PHE A 216 23.95 -5.28 -9.67
N THR A 217 23.65 -5.90 -10.81
CA THR A 217 24.49 -5.90 -12.03
C THR A 217 23.83 -5.13 -13.17
N GLY A 218 22.53 -4.83 -13.08
CA GLY A 218 21.82 -3.88 -13.94
C GLY A 218 20.57 -3.35 -13.26
N VAL A 219 20.22 -2.08 -13.50
CA VAL A 219 19.02 -1.42 -12.96
C VAL A 219 18.42 -0.48 -14.02
N HIS A 220 17.15 -0.65 -14.31
CA HIS A 220 16.40 0.19 -15.22
C HIS A 220 15.21 0.83 -14.47
N LEU A 221 15.26 2.15 -14.31
CA LEU A 221 14.17 2.92 -13.74
C LEU A 221 13.36 3.57 -14.87
N VAL A 222 12.05 3.43 -14.83
CA VAL A 222 11.11 4.11 -15.72
C VAL A 222 10.14 4.95 -14.93
N LYS A 223 10.01 6.21 -15.30
CA LYS A 223 8.95 7.11 -14.85
C LYS A 223 7.88 7.25 -15.93
N THR A 224 6.62 7.03 -15.56
CA THR A 224 5.44 7.35 -16.38
C THR A 224 4.56 8.39 -15.65
N PRO A 225 3.41 8.82 -16.20
CA PRO A 225 2.48 9.66 -15.47
C PRO A 225 1.76 8.96 -14.30
N GLU A 226 1.59 7.64 -14.35
CA GLU A 226 0.77 6.88 -13.39
C GLU A 226 1.56 5.88 -12.53
N TYR A 227 2.84 5.63 -12.85
CA TYR A 227 3.69 4.78 -12.02
C TYR A 227 5.18 5.08 -12.19
N VAL A 228 5.96 4.65 -11.20
CA VAL A 228 7.39 4.39 -11.34
C VAL A 228 7.60 2.90 -11.34
N GLN A 229 8.49 2.42 -12.21
CA GLN A 229 8.97 1.04 -12.19
C GLN A 229 10.49 1.03 -12.06
N ILE A 230 11.01 0.11 -11.26
CA ILE A 230 12.44 -0.20 -11.17
C ILE A 230 12.57 -1.68 -11.43
N SER A 231 13.25 -2.07 -12.49
CA SER A 231 13.63 -3.45 -12.80
C SER A 231 15.13 -3.61 -12.70
N GLY A 232 15.61 -4.83 -12.46
CA GLY A 232 17.02 -5.09 -12.55
C GLY A 232 17.40 -6.54 -12.34
N VAL A 233 18.68 -6.81 -12.58
CA VAL A 233 19.31 -8.13 -12.47
C VAL A 233 20.50 -8.05 -11.55
N GLY A 234 20.86 -9.20 -10.98
CA GLY A 234 21.82 -9.21 -9.89
C GLY A 234 22.15 -10.57 -9.32
N ASP A 235 22.90 -10.53 -8.22
CA ASP A 235 23.12 -11.64 -7.30
C ASP A 235 22.41 -11.33 -5.99
N PHE A 236 21.16 -11.76 -5.90
CA PHE A 236 20.31 -11.56 -4.72
C PHE A 236 20.52 -12.64 -3.66
N THR A 237 21.39 -13.63 -3.91
CA THR A 237 21.82 -14.55 -2.85
C THR A 237 22.53 -13.82 -1.71
N LYS A 238 23.09 -12.65 -2.01
CA LYS A 238 23.66 -11.68 -1.07
C LYS A 238 22.67 -11.07 -0.09
N ILE A 239 21.35 -11.22 -0.32
CA ILE A 239 20.30 -10.72 0.57
C ILE A 239 19.37 -11.84 1.07
N ASN A 240 19.96 -13.00 1.39
CA ASN A 240 19.29 -14.18 1.99
C ASN A 240 18.34 -14.96 1.06
N ILE A 241 18.38 -14.71 -0.24
CA ILE A 241 17.60 -15.50 -1.20
C ILE A 241 18.40 -16.75 -1.59
N PRO A 242 17.87 -17.97 -1.45
CA PRO A 242 18.64 -19.19 -1.71
C PRO A 242 18.84 -19.39 -3.22
N VAL A 243 19.91 -20.12 -3.56
CA VAL A 243 20.15 -20.52 -4.95
C VAL A 243 18.97 -21.38 -5.45
N GLY A 244 18.48 -21.09 -6.64
CA GLY A 244 17.34 -21.75 -7.27
C GLY A 244 15.96 -21.21 -6.84
N ASP A 245 15.90 -20.13 -6.07
CA ASP A 245 14.62 -19.46 -5.77
C ASP A 245 14.16 -18.59 -6.95
N PHE A 246 13.05 -18.99 -7.57
CA PHE A 246 12.42 -18.27 -8.67
C PHE A 246 11.59 -17.06 -8.21
N GLY A 247 11.50 -16.83 -6.90
CA GLY A 247 11.01 -15.61 -6.31
C GLY A 247 9.61 -15.70 -5.70
N GLY A 248 9.07 -14.54 -5.33
CA GLY A 248 7.73 -14.36 -4.79
C GLY A 248 7.22 -12.95 -5.01
N GLU A 249 5.92 -12.76 -4.77
CA GLU A 249 5.26 -11.46 -4.89
C GLU A 249 5.19 -10.77 -3.54
N LEU A 250 5.44 -9.47 -3.54
CA LEU A 250 5.24 -8.59 -2.41
C LEU A 250 4.29 -7.46 -2.80
N ASP A 251 3.28 -7.19 -1.96
CA ASP A 251 2.22 -6.23 -2.25
C ASP A 251 1.63 -5.57 -0.96
N PRO A 252 0.86 -4.47 -1.08
CA PRO A 252 0.33 -3.74 0.07
C PRO A 252 -0.87 -4.38 0.77
N HIS A 253 -1.49 -5.41 0.18
CA HIS A 253 -2.75 -5.96 0.67
C HIS A 253 -2.53 -7.36 1.28
N GLY A 254 -1.95 -8.32 0.56
CA GLY A 254 -1.76 -9.70 1.04
C GLY A 254 -3.03 -10.36 1.64
N PRO A 255 -2.92 -11.56 2.23
CA PRO A 255 -4.09 -12.30 2.75
C PRO A 255 -4.79 -11.64 3.94
N THR A 256 -4.08 -10.82 4.71
CA THR A 256 -4.59 -10.18 5.93
C THR A 256 -5.07 -8.74 5.72
N ALA A 257 -4.97 -8.23 4.49
CA ALA A 257 -5.11 -6.82 4.11
C ALA A 257 -4.07 -5.88 4.77
N MET A 258 -2.99 -6.43 5.35
CA MET A 258 -1.88 -5.66 5.96
C MET A 258 -0.60 -5.65 5.10
N GLY A 259 -0.64 -6.28 3.93
CA GLY A 259 0.48 -6.47 3.02
C GLY A 259 1.33 -7.69 3.32
N ASN A 260 2.22 -7.98 2.38
CA ASN A 260 3.27 -9.00 2.38
C ASN A 260 4.51 -8.33 1.76
N PRO A 261 5.39 -7.68 2.54
CA PRO A 261 5.48 -7.75 3.99
C PRO A 261 4.38 -7.03 4.74
N ILE A 262 4.03 -7.59 5.90
CA ILE A 262 3.07 -6.98 6.81
C ILE A 262 3.59 -5.62 7.27
N GLY A 263 2.81 -4.57 7.02
CA GLY A 263 3.15 -3.19 7.35
C GLY A 263 4.13 -2.53 6.37
N GLY A 264 4.37 -3.11 5.20
CA GLY A 264 5.20 -2.49 4.15
C GLY A 264 4.61 -1.16 3.68
N LEU A 265 5.46 -0.13 3.58
CA LEU A 265 5.11 1.20 3.08
C LEU A 265 6.12 1.60 2.00
N VAL A 266 5.62 2.08 0.85
CA VAL A 266 6.47 2.52 -0.27
C VAL A 266 6.33 4.04 -0.44
N TYR A 267 7.48 4.73 -0.47
CA TYR A 267 7.56 6.17 -0.67
C TYR A 267 8.54 6.51 -1.80
N GLY A 268 8.34 7.65 -2.45
CA GLY A 268 9.27 8.12 -3.47
C GLY A 268 9.02 9.54 -3.93
N ASN A 269 10.08 10.16 -4.46
CA ASN A 269 10.08 11.58 -4.84
C ASN A 269 9.79 11.84 -6.33
N ILE A 270 9.53 10.78 -7.09
CA ILE A 270 9.48 10.84 -8.56
C ILE A 270 8.23 11.58 -9.07
N HIS A 271 7.10 11.43 -8.38
CA HIS A 271 5.81 12.06 -8.74
C HIS A 271 5.49 13.30 -7.88
N GLY A 272 6.45 13.75 -7.08
CA GLY A 272 6.31 14.83 -6.11
C GLY A 272 7.06 14.50 -4.82
N PRO A 273 7.23 15.49 -3.93
CA PRO A 273 7.91 15.25 -2.66
C PRO A 273 7.12 14.25 -1.80
N ASP A 274 7.84 13.26 -1.27
CA ASP A 274 7.39 12.35 -0.20
C ASP A 274 6.07 11.61 -0.48
N VAL A 275 5.83 11.26 -1.74
CA VAL A 275 4.60 10.54 -2.13
C VAL A 275 4.64 9.12 -1.58
N GLN A 276 3.62 8.72 -0.81
CA GLN A 276 3.35 7.32 -0.49
C GLN A 276 2.55 6.67 -1.63
N TYR A 277 3.03 5.53 -2.11
CA TYR A 277 2.33 4.72 -3.10
C TYR A 277 1.50 3.66 -2.37
N HIS A 278 0.19 3.73 -2.52
CA HIS A 278 -0.75 2.81 -1.86
C HIS A 278 -1.01 1.53 -2.66
N GLU A 279 -0.70 1.55 -3.95
CA GLU A 279 -0.73 0.39 -4.83
C GLU A 279 0.68 0.20 -5.38
N TRP A 280 1.25 -0.97 -5.15
CA TRP A 280 2.56 -1.34 -5.63
C TRP A 280 2.61 -2.87 -5.71
N SER A 281 3.44 -3.41 -6.59
CA SER A 281 3.79 -4.83 -6.59
C SER A 281 5.29 -4.96 -6.83
N SER A 282 5.89 -5.93 -6.15
CA SER A 282 7.32 -6.21 -6.24
C SER A 282 7.53 -7.70 -6.37
N PHE A 283 8.41 -8.11 -7.27
CA PHE A 283 8.84 -9.49 -7.39
C PHE A 283 10.36 -9.52 -7.25
N ILE A 284 10.86 -10.55 -6.56
CA ILE A 284 12.30 -10.71 -6.36
C ILE A 284 12.65 -12.20 -6.30
N SER A 285 13.67 -12.60 -7.05
CA SER A 285 14.23 -13.94 -7.13
C SER A 285 15.72 -13.91 -6.82
N GLU A 286 16.43 -15.03 -6.98
CA GLU A 286 17.89 -15.05 -6.84
C GLU A 286 18.63 -14.17 -7.85
N LYS A 287 18.02 -13.86 -9.01
CA LYS A 287 18.68 -13.26 -10.19
C LYS A 287 18.07 -11.95 -10.65
N GLU A 288 16.80 -11.69 -10.35
CA GLU A 288 16.13 -10.47 -10.77
C GLU A 288 15.23 -9.88 -9.68
N PHE A 289 14.95 -8.59 -9.84
CA PHE A 289 13.93 -7.91 -9.09
C PHE A 289 13.19 -6.91 -9.98
N CYS A 290 11.97 -6.60 -9.58
CA CYS A 290 11.20 -5.54 -10.16
C CYS A 290 10.22 -5.01 -9.12
N VAL A 291 10.05 -3.70 -9.08
CA VAL A 291 9.03 -3.04 -8.27
C VAL A 291 8.36 -1.99 -9.11
N ARG A 292 7.03 -1.96 -9.06
CA ARG A 292 6.22 -0.90 -9.66
C ARG A 292 5.38 -0.28 -8.56
N ALA A 293 5.40 1.04 -8.49
CA ALA A 293 4.62 1.81 -7.52
C ALA A 293 3.70 2.77 -8.28
N CYS A 294 2.40 2.57 -8.10
CA CYS A 294 1.35 3.18 -8.92
C CYS A 294 0.57 4.25 -8.15
N LEU A 295 0.06 5.23 -8.91
CA LEU A 295 -0.76 6.33 -8.41
C LEU A 295 -1.94 6.63 -9.36
N GLY A 296 -2.83 7.49 -8.90
CA GLY A 296 -4.00 7.92 -9.67
C GLY A 296 -5.15 6.91 -9.68
N LYS A 297 -6.13 7.16 -10.54
CA LYS A 297 -7.40 6.40 -10.58
C LYS A 297 -7.22 4.92 -10.98
N ASN A 298 -6.20 4.61 -11.78
CA ASN A 298 -5.94 3.27 -12.29
C ASN A 298 -4.85 2.54 -11.48
N ALA A 299 -4.46 3.05 -10.31
CA ALA A 299 -3.29 2.54 -9.58
C ALA A 299 -3.34 1.02 -9.33
N ALA A 300 -4.51 0.49 -8.96
CA ALA A 300 -4.69 -0.94 -8.70
C ALA A 300 -4.67 -1.81 -9.98
N GLU A 301 -5.04 -1.23 -11.12
CA GLU A 301 -4.98 -1.90 -12.43
C GLU A 301 -3.56 -1.91 -12.98
N ASN A 302 -2.81 -0.81 -12.77
CA ASN A 302 -1.41 -0.70 -13.19
C ASN A 302 -0.45 -1.51 -12.31
N CYS A 303 -0.83 -1.76 -11.05
CA CYS A 303 -0.09 -2.58 -10.07
C CYS A 303 -1.00 -3.71 -9.55
N PRO A 304 -1.38 -4.69 -10.40
CA PRO A 304 -2.18 -5.81 -9.95
C PRO A 304 -1.35 -6.69 -9.01
N HIS A 305 -2.04 -7.37 -8.10
CA HIS A 305 -1.45 -8.22 -7.06
C HIS A 305 -2.12 -9.61 -6.98
N ILE A 306 -2.39 -10.19 -8.16
CA ILE A 306 -3.11 -11.46 -8.32
C ILE A 306 -2.35 -12.44 -9.24
N TYR A 307 -1.11 -12.11 -9.56
CA TYR A 307 -0.29 -12.79 -10.57
C TYR A 307 1.04 -13.24 -9.94
N ASP A 308 0.91 -13.81 -8.75
CA ASP A 308 1.96 -14.04 -7.77
C ASP A 308 3.10 -14.91 -8.32
N VAL A 309 2.76 -15.99 -9.05
CA VAL A 309 3.76 -16.91 -9.63
C VAL A 309 4.28 -16.54 -11.03
N MET A 310 3.89 -15.40 -11.60
CA MET A 310 4.29 -15.04 -12.97
C MET A 310 5.67 -14.35 -13.05
N GLY A 311 6.14 -13.77 -11.93
CA GLY A 311 7.45 -13.14 -11.83
C GLY A 311 7.59 -11.82 -12.61
N CYS A 312 8.82 -11.31 -12.66
CA CYS A 312 9.12 -9.95 -13.13
C CYS A 312 8.84 -9.72 -14.61
N TYR A 313 9.35 -10.60 -15.48
CA TYR A 313 9.25 -10.42 -16.93
C TYR A 313 7.81 -10.40 -17.42
N TRP A 314 6.90 -11.11 -16.74
CA TRP A 314 5.49 -11.18 -17.11
C TRP A 314 4.67 -10.04 -16.52
N ASN A 315 4.82 -9.77 -15.21
CA ASN A 315 4.05 -8.71 -14.53
C ASN A 315 4.52 -7.30 -14.85
N GLN A 316 5.83 -7.11 -15.00
CA GLN A 316 6.48 -5.82 -15.15
C GLN A 316 7.52 -5.87 -16.30
N PRO A 317 7.09 -6.02 -17.56
CA PRO A 317 7.98 -6.00 -18.72
C PRO A 317 8.83 -4.72 -18.76
N ALA A 318 10.13 -4.88 -18.97
CA ALA A 318 11.13 -3.82 -18.85
C ALA A 318 12.46 -4.22 -19.49
N ASN A 319 13.44 -3.31 -19.45
CA ASN A 319 14.84 -3.67 -19.65
C ASN A 319 15.38 -4.36 -18.38
N TYR A 320 15.98 -5.54 -18.56
CA TYR A 320 16.66 -6.34 -17.52
C TYR A 320 18.12 -6.65 -17.90
N ASP A 321 18.71 -5.87 -18.82
CA ASP A 321 20.07 -6.11 -19.31
C ASP A 321 21.11 -5.89 -18.21
N ALA A 322 22.00 -6.87 -18.04
CA ALA A 322 23.17 -6.73 -17.19
C ALA A 322 24.13 -5.66 -17.75
N GLY A 323 24.75 -4.89 -16.85
CA GLY A 323 25.65 -3.78 -17.20
C GLY A 323 24.94 -2.47 -17.56
N VAL A 324 23.60 -2.48 -17.65
CA VAL A 324 22.82 -1.27 -17.89
C VAL A 324 22.31 -0.71 -16.57
N PHE A 325 22.71 0.53 -16.28
CA PHE A 325 22.16 1.31 -15.17
C PHE A 325 21.60 2.61 -15.75
N GLU A 326 20.28 2.78 -15.74
CA GLU A 326 19.65 3.94 -16.35
C GLU A 326 18.33 4.34 -15.70
N SER A 327 17.98 5.61 -15.90
CA SER A 327 16.71 6.20 -15.51
C SER A 327 16.10 6.88 -16.73
N CYS A 328 14.89 6.49 -17.11
CA CYS A 328 14.24 6.89 -18.35
C CYS A 328 12.84 7.45 -18.08
N LYS A 329 12.35 8.25 -19.03
CA LYS A 329 10.92 8.48 -19.22
C LYS A 329 10.36 7.29 -20.01
N GLY A 330 9.23 6.73 -19.59
CA GLY A 330 8.58 5.64 -20.32
C GLY A 330 7.14 5.91 -20.66
N ASP A 331 6.67 5.16 -21.65
CA ASP A 331 5.26 5.05 -21.98
C ASP A 331 4.55 4.10 -21.02
N MET A 332 3.21 4.18 -20.98
CA MET A 332 2.39 3.29 -20.19
C MET A 332 2.44 1.87 -20.76
N THR A 333 2.71 0.88 -19.91
CA THR A 333 2.53 -0.54 -20.26
C THR A 333 1.06 -0.91 -20.29
N LEU A 334 0.74 -1.99 -21.02
CA LEU A 334 -0.55 -2.65 -20.87
C LEU A 334 -0.67 -3.25 -19.46
N PRO A 335 -1.85 -3.18 -18.81
CA PRO A 335 -2.08 -3.83 -17.52
C PRO A 335 -1.86 -5.34 -17.61
N ALA A 336 -1.13 -5.92 -16.66
CA ALA A 336 -0.84 -7.35 -16.66
C ALA A 336 -2.14 -8.17 -16.67
N GLY A 337 -2.17 -9.22 -17.50
CA GLY A 337 -3.34 -10.09 -17.65
C GLY A 337 -4.49 -9.52 -18.47
N VAL A 338 -4.38 -8.32 -19.05
CA VAL A 338 -5.43 -7.71 -19.89
C VAL A 338 -5.05 -7.77 -21.37
N TYR A 339 -5.73 -8.64 -22.12
CA TYR A 339 -5.49 -8.86 -23.55
C TYR A 339 -6.70 -8.41 -24.36
N GLY A 340 -6.63 -7.17 -24.88
CA GLY A 340 -7.74 -6.54 -25.58
C GLY A 340 -8.94 -6.34 -24.64
N THR A 341 -10.02 -7.08 -24.88
CA THR A 341 -11.23 -7.07 -24.04
C THR A 341 -11.33 -8.25 -23.08
N SER A 342 -10.32 -9.13 -23.07
CA SER A 342 -10.27 -10.31 -22.20
C SER A 342 -9.32 -10.09 -21.03
N THR A 343 -9.65 -10.71 -19.90
CA THR A 343 -8.77 -10.80 -18.73
C THR A 343 -8.41 -12.26 -18.49
N TRP A 344 -7.12 -12.52 -18.32
CA TRP A 344 -6.62 -13.82 -17.90
C TRP A 344 -6.43 -13.84 -16.39
N THR A 345 -6.78 -14.94 -15.75
CA THR A 345 -6.54 -15.17 -14.31
C THR A 345 -5.54 -16.29 -14.12
N GLN A 346 -4.61 -16.11 -13.17
CA GLN A 346 -3.59 -17.10 -12.85
C GLN A 346 -4.19 -18.50 -12.63
N GLY A 347 -3.56 -19.50 -13.26
CA GLY A 347 -4.00 -20.90 -13.27
C GLY A 347 -4.85 -21.31 -14.47
N GLN A 348 -5.34 -20.36 -15.28
CA GLN A 348 -6.01 -20.67 -16.54
C GLN A 348 -5.03 -21.09 -17.63
N GLN A 349 -5.43 -22.03 -18.49
CA GLN A 349 -4.61 -22.54 -19.60
C GLN A 349 -5.23 -22.21 -20.97
N PRO A 350 -4.41 -21.86 -21.99
CA PRO A 350 -2.96 -21.64 -21.88
C PRO A 350 -2.64 -20.35 -21.10
N THR A 351 -1.50 -20.33 -20.41
CA THR A 351 -0.93 -19.08 -19.90
C THR A 351 -0.50 -18.22 -21.09
N PRO A 352 -0.99 -16.98 -21.24
CA PRO A 352 -0.60 -16.10 -22.34
C PRO A 352 0.82 -15.55 -22.16
N GLU A 353 1.41 -15.12 -23.27
CA GLU A 353 2.70 -14.43 -23.24
C GLU A 353 2.63 -13.10 -22.48
N ALA A 354 3.77 -12.68 -21.94
CA ALA A 354 3.91 -11.37 -21.32
C ALA A 354 3.59 -10.25 -22.32
N HIS A 355 3.12 -9.11 -21.82
CA HIS A 355 3.02 -7.91 -22.66
C HIS A 355 4.41 -7.46 -23.13
N PRO A 356 4.53 -6.82 -24.30
CA PRO A 356 5.79 -6.24 -24.72
C PRO A 356 6.21 -5.12 -23.75
N GLN A 357 7.52 -4.94 -23.62
CA GLN A 357 8.08 -3.77 -22.96
C GLN A 357 7.57 -2.49 -23.65
N ALA A 358 7.13 -1.51 -22.84
CA ALA A 358 6.77 -0.19 -23.35
C ALA A 358 8.03 0.61 -23.75
N ALA A 359 7.88 1.50 -24.72
CA ALA A 359 8.98 2.34 -25.17
C ALA A 359 9.50 3.24 -24.04
N SER A 360 10.82 3.45 -24.02
CA SER A 360 11.50 4.37 -23.11
C SER A 360 12.32 5.39 -23.89
N SER A 361 12.51 6.57 -23.31
CA SER A 361 13.20 7.70 -23.91
C SER A 361 13.86 8.56 -22.83
N GLN A 362 14.69 9.51 -23.25
CA GLN A 362 15.37 10.45 -22.34
C GLN A 362 16.16 9.75 -21.22
N CYS A 363 16.75 8.60 -21.56
CA CYS A 363 17.47 7.76 -20.61
C CYS A 363 18.78 8.43 -20.17
N VAL A 364 18.96 8.54 -18.85
CA VAL A 364 20.19 8.99 -18.22
C VAL A 364 20.90 7.76 -17.67
N ARG A 365 22.10 7.47 -18.19
CA ARG A 365 22.91 6.35 -17.72
C ARG A 365 23.71 6.72 -16.48
N GLN A 366 23.88 5.73 -15.60
CA GLN A 366 24.75 5.75 -14.44
C GLN A 366 25.80 4.66 -14.61
N SER A 367 26.94 4.78 -13.92
CA SER A 367 27.98 3.75 -13.98
C SER A 367 27.64 2.54 -13.13
N THR A 368 26.90 2.73 -12.04
CA THR A 368 26.47 1.70 -11.09
C THR A 368 25.54 2.31 -10.05
N VAL A 369 24.85 1.46 -9.30
CA VAL A 369 24.16 1.81 -8.05
C VAL A 369 25.03 1.31 -6.89
N LYS A 370 25.56 2.21 -6.06
CA LYS A 370 26.44 1.85 -4.94
C LYS A 370 25.75 1.95 -3.60
N PHE A 371 26.12 1.04 -2.70
CA PHE A 371 25.90 1.24 -1.29
C PHE A 371 26.64 2.49 -0.81
N SER A 372 26.00 3.30 0.03
CA SER A 372 26.68 4.39 0.76
C SER A 372 26.53 4.15 2.25
N PRO A 373 27.61 3.86 2.99
CA PRO A 373 27.54 3.69 4.44
C PRO A 373 27.08 4.97 5.12
N LEU A 374 26.48 4.84 6.31
CA LEU A 374 26.19 5.99 7.17
C LEU A 374 27.48 6.73 7.50
N SER A 375 27.51 8.04 7.23
CA SER A 375 28.58 8.93 7.70
C SER A 375 28.57 8.94 9.23
N THR A 376 29.64 8.47 9.86
CA THR A 376 29.89 8.52 11.31
C THR A 376 30.29 9.92 11.80
N ALA A 377 29.73 10.98 11.21
CA ALA A 377 29.94 12.33 11.71
C ALA A 377 29.22 12.45 13.06
N ALA A 378 30.00 12.44 14.15
CA ALA A 378 29.52 12.76 15.49
C ALA A 378 28.77 14.11 15.44
N PRO A 379 27.63 14.25 16.15
CA PRO A 379 27.01 15.56 16.29
C PRO A 379 28.03 16.53 16.86
N LYS A 380 28.28 17.64 16.17
CA LYS A 380 28.99 18.78 16.78
C LYS A 380 28.18 19.19 18.00
N ALA A 381 28.86 19.19 19.15
CA ALA A 381 28.34 19.58 20.46
C ALA A 381 27.80 21.01 20.46
#